data_AF-I0HDS9-F1
#
_entry.id   AF-I0HDS9-F1
#
_cell.length_a   1.000
_cell.length_b   1.000
_cell.length_c   1.000
_cell.angle_alpha   90.00
_cell.angle_beta   90.00
_cell.angle_gamma   90.00
#
_symmetry.space_group_name_H-M   'P 1'
#
loop_
_entity.id
_entity.type
_entity.pdbx_description
1 polymer ?
#
loop_
_entity_poly.entity_id
_entity_poly.type
_entity_poly.pdbx_seq_one_letter_code
_entity_poly.pdbx_strand_id
1 'polypeptide(L)'
;MDSTRRARAPACDLAGVDQHRAARSERPMTIAEKPVGDKAPLAESFAIAEYESLRTEILKLIEMQGQLIALTVVAFGTVLSVGFQAKNPAIVLVHPILALILGVSWMNHAHSVCRCAAYIREKEEIVGDKRRFGWETFVQANPFPKYRIGFWGVRAIFAISALIAVVASLGVRPPHGPVIALFVLACLVTAVLFWLSFTWKEGSSGHDARRKPVPDE
;
A
#
# COMPACT_ATOMS: atom_id res chain seq x y z
N MET A 1 13.40 26.18 45.22
CA MET A 1 14.42 25.95 44.19
C MET A 1 13.77 25.20 43.04
N ASP A 2 13.62 25.68 41.81
CA ASP A 2 13.42 26.99 41.19
C ASP A 2 13.30 26.68 39.67
N SER A 3 12.76 27.61 38.89
CA SER A 3 12.76 27.68 37.42
C SER A 3 11.61 27.01 36.65
N THR A 4 10.45 27.64 36.79
CA THR A 4 9.46 27.91 35.75
C THR A 4 10.10 28.46 34.46
N ARG A 5 10.08 27.69 33.36
CA ARG A 5 10.37 28.21 32.00
C ARG A 5 9.08 28.53 31.25
N ARG A 6 8.74 29.81 31.21
CA ARG A 6 7.73 30.41 30.30
C ARG A 6 8.33 30.51 28.89
N ALA A 7 7.72 29.88 27.91
CA ALA A 7 7.98 30.16 26.50
C ALA A 7 7.13 31.37 26.06
N ARG A 8 7.80 32.45 25.63
CA ARG A 8 7.18 33.63 25.02
C ARG A 8 6.83 33.31 23.56
N ALA A 9 5.61 33.65 23.16
CA ALA A 9 5.23 33.75 21.75
C ALA A 9 5.74 35.08 21.15
N PRO A 10 6.22 35.11 19.89
CA PRO A 10 6.51 36.35 19.20
C PRO A 10 5.22 36.99 18.64
N ALA A 11 5.04 38.26 18.95
CA ALA A 11 4.02 39.13 18.35
C ALA A 11 4.35 39.36 16.87
N CYS A 12 3.39 39.08 15.98
CA CYS A 12 3.44 39.50 14.59
C CYS A 12 2.93 40.94 14.50
N ASP A 13 3.87 41.84 14.27
CA ASP A 13 3.69 43.25 13.97
C ASP A 13 3.23 43.39 12.51
N LEU A 14 1.96 43.70 12.29
CA LEU A 14 1.40 44.03 10.97
C LEU A 14 1.09 45.52 10.94
N ALA A 15 2.14 46.33 10.84
CA ALA A 15 2.06 47.75 10.60
C ALA A 15 2.80 48.10 9.30
N GLY A 16 2.05 48.59 8.32
CA GLY A 16 2.52 49.56 7.32
C GLY A 16 3.47 49.06 6.25
N VAL A 17 2.93 48.71 5.07
CA VAL A 17 3.64 48.89 3.80
C VAL A 17 2.71 49.51 2.77
N ASP A 18 2.78 50.84 2.73
CA ASP A 18 2.91 51.71 1.56
C ASP A 18 1.89 51.64 0.42
N GLN A 19 0.90 52.52 0.56
CA GLN A 19 0.20 53.23 -0.51
C GLN A 19 1.16 54.13 -1.32
N HIS A 20 1.97 53.59 -2.24
CA HIS A 20 2.64 54.42 -3.25
C HIS A 20 2.94 53.64 -4.53
N ARG A 21 1.95 53.54 -5.43
CA ARG A 21 2.22 53.36 -6.88
C ARG A 21 1.04 53.72 -7.78
N ALA A 22 0.58 54.96 -7.68
CA ALA A 22 -0.06 55.62 -8.81
C ALA A 22 1.02 56.03 -9.83
N ALA A 23 0.66 56.00 -11.12
CA ALA A 23 1.45 56.39 -12.29
C ALA A 23 2.45 55.34 -12.83
N ARG A 24 1.94 54.34 -13.56
CA ARG A 24 2.68 53.68 -14.64
C ARG A 24 1.88 53.71 -15.93
N SER A 25 2.08 54.80 -16.66
CA SER A 25 2.07 54.97 -18.12
C SER A 25 1.68 53.71 -18.92
N GLU A 26 0.49 53.79 -19.52
CA GLU A 26 0.01 52.92 -20.59
C GLU A 26 0.88 53.14 -21.82
N ARG A 27 1.90 52.30 -22.01
CA ARG A 27 2.50 52.13 -23.34
C ARG A 27 1.70 51.03 -24.04
N PRO A 28 1.20 51.27 -25.26
CA PRO A 28 0.62 50.21 -26.06
C PRO A 28 1.71 49.17 -26.32
N MET A 29 1.57 48.01 -25.67
CA MET A 29 2.36 46.83 -25.98
C MET A 29 1.97 46.39 -27.39
N THR A 30 2.79 46.76 -28.37
CA THR A 30 2.98 45.92 -29.56
C THR A 30 3.31 44.52 -29.05
N ILE A 31 2.33 43.63 -29.14
CA ILE A 31 2.46 42.21 -28.85
C ILE A 31 3.43 41.65 -29.89
N ALA A 32 4.72 41.70 -29.56
CA ALA A 32 5.70 40.86 -30.20
C ALA A 32 5.32 39.43 -29.81
N GLU A 33 4.62 38.76 -30.72
CA GLU A 33 4.25 37.36 -30.63
C GLU A 33 5.54 36.53 -30.57
N LYS A 34 6.03 36.33 -29.35
CA LYS A 34 7.11 35.39 -29.07
C LYS A 34 6.53 34.01 -29.42
N PRO A 35 7.12 33.25 -30.36
CA PRO A 35 6.63 31.90 -30.64
C PRO A 35 6.82 31.09 -29.36
N VAL A 36 5.74 30.93 -28.61
CA VAL A 36 5.66 30.08 -27.43
C VAL A 36 5.89 28.68 -27.96
N GLY A 37 7.05 28.10 -27.60
CA GLY A 37 7.34 26.69 -27.80
C GLY A 37 6.31 25.86 -27.03
N ASP A 38 5.21 25.54 -27.70
CA ASP A 38 3.96 24.95 -27.20
C ASP A 38 4.08 23.47 -26.73
N LYS A 39 5.30 22.96 -26.55
CA LYS A 39 5.53 21.54 -26.21
C LYS A 39 5.65 21.27 -24.71
N ALA A 40 6.10 22.26 -23.93
CA ALA A 40 6.20 22.15 -22.47
C ALA A 40 4.85 21.99 -21.74
N PRO A 41 3.78 22.76 -22.05
CA PRO A 41 2.49 22.62 -21.36
C PRO A 41 1.77 21.28 -21.68
N LEU A 42 2.05 20.70 -22.85
CA LEU A 42 1.53 19.38 -23.21
C LEU A 42 2.21 18.26 -22.41
N ALA A 43 3.53 18.29 -22.27
CA ALA A 43 4.25 17.26 -21.50
C ALA A 43 3.86 17.26 -20.01
N GLU A 44 3.66 18.43 -19.42
CA GLU A 44 3.20 18.57 -18.03
C GLU A 44 1.76 18.07 -17.86
N SER A 45 0.85 18.40 -18.78
CA SER A 45 -0.53 17.92 -18.72
C SER A 45 -0.67 16.40 -18.92
N PHE A 46 0.14 15.80 -19.79
CA PHE A 46 0.21 14.33 -19.92
C PHE A 46 0.75 13.66 -18.65
N ALA A 47 1.78 14.23 -18.00
CA ALA A 47 2.32 13.68 -16.76
C ALA A 47 1.31 13.71 -15.61
N ILE A 48 0.53 14.80 -15.49
CA ILE A 48 -0.55 14.92 -14.51
C ILE A 48 -1.63 13.87 -14.78
N ALA A 49 -2.07 13.73 -16.04
CA ALA A 49 -3.08 12.75 -16.41
C ALA A 49 -2.63 11.30 -16.14
N GLU A 50 -1.36 10.97 -16.44
CA GLU A 50 -0.78 9.66 -16.14
C GLU A 50 -0.76 9.38 -14.63
N TYR A 51 -0.35 10.37 -13.83
CA TYR A 51 -0.36 10.25 -12.37
C TYR A 51 -1.77 10.03 -11.81
N GLU A 52 -2.76 10.79 -12.28
CA GLU A 52 -4.15 10.63 -11.84
C GLU A 52 -4.71 9.24 -12.21
N SER A 53 -4.37 8.76 -13.40
CA SER A 53 -4.73 7.40 -13.85
C SER A 53 -4.12 6.33 -12.94
N LEU A 54 -2.82 6.40 -12.67
CA LEU A 54 -2.12 5.42 -11.82
C LEU A 54 -2.60 5.47 -10.38
N ARG A 55 -2.84 6.67 -9.84
CA ARG A 55 -3.41 6.83 -8.49
C ARG A 55 -4.77 6.16 -8.39
N THR A 56 -5.61 6.32 -9.41
CA THR A 56 -6.93 5.70 -9.46
C THR A 56 -6.83 4.18 -9.53
N GLU A 57 -5.87 3.65 -10.29
CA GLU A 57 -5.58 2.22 -10.35
C GLU A 57 -5.13 1.66 -8.99
N ILE A 58 -4.22 2.34 -8.29
CA ILE A 58 -3.77 1.95 -6.94
C ILE A 58 -4.95 1.89 -5.97
N LEU A 59 -5.82 2.91 -5.96
CA LEU A 59 -6.99 2.94 -5.07
C LEU A 59 -7.94 1.77 -5.36
N LYS A 60 -8.18 1.46 -6.63
CA LYS A 60 -9.02 0.32 -7.03
C LYS A 60 -8.39 -1.02 -6.62
N LEU A 61 -7.08 -1.17 -6.74
CA LEU A 61 -6.37 -2.38 -6.29
C LEU A 61 -6.48 -2.57 -4.78
N ILE A 62 -6.32 -1.50 -3.98
CA ILE A 62 -6.48 -1.54 -2.52
C ILE A 62 -7.92 -1.90 -2.13
N GLU A 63 -8.91 -1.36 -2.84
CA GLU A 63 -10.32 -1.72 -2.63
C GLU A 63 -10.57 -3.22 -2.88
N MET A 64 -10.08 -3.76 -4.00
CA MET A 64 -10.18 -5.19 -4.32
C MET A 64 -9.47 -6.06 -3.28
N GLN A 65 -8.33 -5.63 -2.74
CA GLN A 65 -7.66 -6.30 -1.63
C GLN A 65 -8.55 -6.37 -0.39
N GLY A 66 -9.22 -5.26 -0.03
CA GLY A 66 -10.19 -5.22 1.07
C GLY A 66 -11.35 -6.19 0.87
N GLN A 67 -11.89 -6.27 -0.35
CA GLN A 67 -12.97 -7.21 -0.70
C GLN A 67 -12.52 -8.67 -0.57
N LEU A 68 -11.29 -9.01 -0.99
CA LEU A 68 -10.76 -10.37 -0.82
C LEU A 68 -10.59 -10.76 0.64
N ILE A 69 -10.16 -9.83 1.50
CA ILE A 69 -10.06 -10.07 2.95
C ILE A 69 -11.46 -10.31 3.54
N ALA A 70 -12.43 -9.45 3.21
CA ALA A 70 -13.81 -9.60 3.68
C ALA A 70 -14.40 -10.95 3.23
N LEU A 71 -14.22 -11.31 1.96
CA LEU A 71 -14.65 -12.59 1.41
C LEU A 71 -14.01 -13.78 2.13
N THR A 72 -12.72 -13.68 2.48
CA THR A 72 -12.01 -14.74 3.22
C THR A 72 -12.62 -14.94 4.61
N VAL A 73 -12.91 -13.85 5.34
CA VAL A 73 -13.51 -13.92 6.68
C VAL A 73 -14.93 -14.48 6.63
N VAL A 74 -15.74 -14.04 5.65
CA VAL A 74 -17.10 -14.56 5.45
C VAL A 74 -17.06 -16.04 5.08
N ALA A 75 -16.25 -16.42 4.09
CA ALA A 75 -16.12 -17.81 3.67
C ALA A 75 -15.65 -18.70 4.83
N PHE A 76 -14.69 -18.25 5.63
CA PHE A 76 -14.24 -18.93 6.83
C PHE A 76 -15.40 -19.17 7.82
N GLY A 77 -16.12 -18.12 8.18
CA GLY A 77 -17.25 -18.22 9.12
C GLY A 77 -18.36 -19.13 8.61
N THR A 78 -18.70 -19.02 7.32
CA THR A 78 -19.72 -19.86 6.68
C THR A 78 -19.31 -21.33 6.65
N VAL A 79 -18.11 -21.64 6.16
CA VAL A 79 -17.61 -23.01 6.08
C VAL A 79 -17.50 -23.65 7.46
N LEU A 80 -17.02 -22.90 8.45
CA LEU A 80 -16.90 -23.38 9.82
C LEU A 80 -18.30 -23.67 10.41
N SER A 81 -19.22 -22.72 10.32
CA SER A 81 -20.59 -22.86 10.83
C SER A 81 -21.32 -24.05 10.21
N VAL A 82 -21.32 -24.16 8.87
CA VAL A 82 -21.97 -25.25 8.14
C VAL A 82 -21.29 -26.59 8.45
N GLY A 83 -19.96 -26.63 8.50
CA GLY A 83 -19.21 -27.86 8.78
C GLY A 83 -19.49 -28.42 10.18
N PHE A 84 -19.61 -27.55 11.20
CA PHE A 84 -20.01 -27.96 12.55
C PHE A 84 -21.46 -28.41 12.62
N GLN A 85 -22.40 -27.67 12.00
CA GLN A 85 -23.81 -28.05 12.00
C GLN A 85 -24.06 -29.39 11.30
N ALA A 86 -23.44 -29.60 10.14
CA ALA A 86 -23.53 -30.85 9.39
C ALA A 86 -22.70 -32.00 9.97
N LYS A 87 -21.87 -31.72 11.00
CA LYS A 87 -20.88 -32.65 11.56
C LYS A 87 -19.99 -33.30 10.49
N ASN A 88 -19.67 -32.54 9.44
CA ASN A 88 -18.93 -33.03 8.28
C ASN A 88 -17.56 -32.34 8.19
N PRO A 89 -16.46 -33.03 8.56
CA PRO A 89 -15.11 -32.44 8.52
C PRO A 89 -14.67 -32.10 7.09
N ALA A 90 -15.19 -32.78 6.06
CA ALA A 90 -14.83 -32.49 4.68
C ALA A 90 -15.23 -31.06 4.26
N ILE A 91 -16.36 -30.55 4.78
CA ILE A 91 -16.80 -29.17 4.51
C ILE A 91 -15.79 -28.18 5.11
N VAL A 92 -15.38 -28.39 6.36
CA VAL A 92 -14.40 -27.52 7.05
C VAL A 92 -13.05 -27.49 6.31
N LEU A 93 -12.63 -28.65 5.78
CA LEU A 93 -11.37 -28.82 5.05
C LEU A 93 -11.35 -28.18 3.65
N VAL A 94 -12.48 -27.67 3.14
CA VAL A 94 -12.50 -26.86 1.92
C VAL A 94 -11.89 -25.47 2.17
N HIS A 95 -11.96 -24.95 3.40
CA HIS A 95 -11.52 -23.59 3.71
C HIS A 95 -10.02 -23.34 3.41
N PRO A 96 -9.06 -24.20 3.80
CA PRO A 96 -7.65 -24.01 3.45
C PRO A 96 -7.39 -23.84 1.95
N ILE A 97 -8.14 -24.55 1.10
CA ILE A 97 -8.03 -24.44 -0.37
C ILE A 97 -8.54 -23.06 -0.82
N LEU A 98 -9.69 -22.62 -0.29
CA LEU A 98 -10.22 -21.29 -0.57
C LEU A 98 -9.26 -20.18 -0.09
N ALA A 99 -8.71 -20.33 1.10
CA ALA A 99 -7.73 -19.40 1.66
C ALA A 99 -6.46 -19.30 0.79
N LEU A 100 -6.01 -20.40 0.18
CA LEU A 100 -4.90 -20.39 -0.76
C LEU A 100 -5.22 -19.58 -2.02
N ILE A 101 -6.36 -19.84 -2.65
CA ILE A 101 -6.76 -19.14 -3.88
C ILE A 101 -6.92 -17.64 -3.62
N LEU A 102 -7.63 -17.28 -2.55
CA LEU A 102 -7.84 -15.88 -2.16
C LEU A 102 -6.53 -15.20 -1.75
N GLY A 103 -5.65 -15.91 -1.02
CA GLY A 103 -4.34 -15.40 -0.61
C GLY A 103 -3.41 -15.12 -1.79
N VAL A 104 -3.35 -16.02 -2.78
CA VAL A 104 -2.56 -15.81 -4.01
C VAL A 104 -3.13 -14.64 -4.83
N SER A 105 -4.46 -14.55 -4.96
CA SER A 105 -5.11 -13.42 -5.65
C SER A 105 -4.80 -12.09 -4.97
N TRP A 106 -4.88 -12.04 -3.63
CA TRP A 106 -4.53 -10.86 -2.84
C TRP A 106 -3.07 -10.46 -3.04
N MET A 107 -2.16 -11.42 -3.09
CA MET A 107 -0.73 -11.18 -3.29
C MET A 107 -0.42 -10.65 -4.70
N ASN A 108 -1.14 -11.10 -5.71
CA ASN A 108 -1.05 -10.54 -7.06
C ASN A 108 -1.43 -9.05 -7.08
N HIS A 109 -2.53 -8.67 -6.42
CA HIS A 109 -2.91 -7.26 -6.30
C HIS A 109 -1.89 -6.44 -5.50
N ALA A 110 -1.34 -6.99 -4.41
CA ALA A 110 -0.29 -6.33 -3.63
C ALA A 110 0.93 -6.00 -4.50
N HIS A 111 1.35 -6.95 -5.33
CA HIS A 111 2.47 -6.75 -6.23
C HIS A 111 2.18 -5.67 -7.30
N SER A 112 0.96 -5.62 -7.85
CA SER A 112 0.57 -4.56 -8.78
C SER A 112 0.60 -3.18 -8.12
N VAL A 113 0.11 -3.04 -6.89
CA VAL A 113 0.18 -1.77 -6.13
C VAL A 113 1.63 -1.34 -5.95
N CYS A 114 2.52 -2.26 -5.54
CA CYS A 114 3.93 -1.96 -5.36
C CYS A 114 4.60 -1.51 -6.67
N ARG A 115 4.24 -2.12 -7.81
CA ARG A 115 4.78 -1.72 -9.13
C ARG A 115 4.32 -0.33 -9.55
N CYS A 116 3.03 -0.02 -9.40
CA CYS A 116 2.51 1.31 -9.71
C CYS A 116 3.14 2.38 -8.80
N ALA A 117 3.26 2.10 -7.50
CA ALA A 117 3.90 3.00 -6.55
C ALA A 117 5.39 3.21 -6.85
N ALA A 118 6.12 2.14 -7.21
CA ALA A 118 7.52 2.24 -7.62
C ALA A 118 7.69 3.09 -8.89
N TYR A 119 6.81 2.92 -9.87
CA TYR A 119 6.83 3.72 -11.10
C TYR A 119 6.58 5.21 -10.83
N ILE A 120 5.57 5.55 -10.01
CA ILE A 120 5.30 6.94 -9.61
C ILE A 120 6.53 7.54 -8.92
N ARG A 121 7.12 6.82 -7.96
CA ARG A 121 8.30 7.28 -7.22
C ARG A 121 9.49 7.57 -8.14
N GLU A 122 9.77 6.70 -9.11
CA GLU A 122 10.85 6.90 -10.07
C GLU A 122 10.62 8.11 -10.98
N LYS A 123 9.35 8.38 -11.36
CA LYS A 123 9.00 9.51 -12.23
C LYS A 123 8.98 10.86 -11.50
N GLU A 124 8.50 10.91 -10.25
CA GLU A 124 8.51 12.12 -9.44
C GLU A 124 9.93 12.65 -9.20
N GLU A 125 10.92 11.76 -9.02
CA GLU A 125 12.34 12.14 -8.86
C GLU A 125 12.95 12.76 -10.13
N ILE A 126 12.36 12.53 -11.31
CA ILE A 126 12.86 13.03 -12.61
C ILE A 126 12.26 14.41 -12.95
N VAL A 127 11.00 14.65 -12.57
CA VAL A 127 10.24 15.85 -12.97
C VAL A 127 10.31 16.97 -11.93
N GLY A 128 10.43 16.65 -10.64
CA GLY A 128 10.43 17.64 -9.55
C GLY A 128 11.84 18.07 -9.11
N ASP A 129 12.06 19.37 -8.97
CA ASP A 129 13.18 19.87 -8.15
C ASP A 129 13.05 19.27 -6.75
N LYS A 130 14.06 18.50 -6.32
CA LYS A 130 14.06 17.63 -5.12
C LYS A 130 13.69 18.34 -3.81
N ARG A 131 13.56 19.66 -3.82
CA ARG A 131 13.33 20.52 -2.67
C ARG A 131 11.86 20.81 -2.33
N ARG A 132 10.87 20.34 -3.12
CA ARG A 132 9.46 20.79 -2.96
C ARG A 132 8.38 19.77 -2.55
N PHE A 133 8.66 18.47 -2.47
CA PHE A 133 7.65 17.48 -2.06
C PHE A 133 7.91 16.96 -0.63
N GLY A 134 7.13 17.48 0.32
CA GLY A 134 7.33 17.26 1.75
C GLY A 134 6.88 15.89 2.27
N TRP A 135 5.86 15.26 1.69
CA TRP A 135 5.30 14.02 2.24
C TRP A 135 6.20 12.80 2.04
N GLU A 136 6.63 12.53 0.80
CA GLU A 136 7.51 11.39 0.51
C GLU A 136 8.86 11.53 1.23
N THR A 137 9.43 12.74 1.21
CA THR A 137 10.66 13.06 1.97
C THR A 137 10.46 12.85 3.47
N PHE A 138 9.30 13.27 4.03
CA PHE A 138 8.97 13.06 5.43
C PHE A 138 8.83 11.57 5.79
N VAL A 139 8.15 10.77 4.95
CA VAL A 139 7.99 9.33 5.15
C VAL A 139 9.33 8.60 5.03
N GLN A 140 10.19 8.99 4.10
CA GLN A 140 11.55 8.44 3.96
C GLN A 140 12.44 8.83 5.15
N ALA A 141 12.32 10.07 5.66
CA ALA A 141 13.07 10.53 6.83
C ALA A 141 12.56 9.93 8.15
N ASN A 142 11.28 9.51 8.19
CA ASN A 142 10.64 8.93 9.36
C ASN A 142 10.09 7.54 9.04
N PRO A 143 10.96 6.55 8.72
CA PRO A 143 10.48 5.21 8.43
C PRO A 143 9.79 4.66 9.67
N PHE A 144 8.54 4.21 9.52
CA PHE A 144 7.82 3.58 10.61
C PHE A 144 8.60 2.34 11.09
N PRO A 145 9.01 2.26 12.37
CA PRO A 145 9.90 1.20 12.86
C PRO A 145 9.29 -0.21 12.72
N LYS A 146 7.98 -0.29 12.45
CA LYS A 146 7.19 -1.52 12.40
C LYS A 146 6.31 -1.63 11.16
N TYR A 147 6.65 -0.99 10.04
CA TYR A 147 5.86 -1.09 8.80
C TYR A 147 5.61 -2.55 8.37
N ARG A 148 6.55 -3.44 8.69
CA ARG A 148 6.42 -4.89 8.51
C ARG A 148 5.22 -5.49 9.25
N ILE A 149 4.85 -5.02 10.44
CA ILE A 149 3.78 -5.64 11.24
C ILE A 149 2.41 -5.50 10.57
N GLY A 150 2.08 -4.30 10.08
CA GLY A 150 0.79 -4.09 9.39
C GLY A 150 0.66 -4.98 8.16
N PHE A 151 1.76 -5.11 7.42
CA PHE A 151 1.82 -5.93 6.24
C PHE A 151 1.72 -7.44 6.53
N TRP A 152 2.41 -7.90 7.57
CA TRP A 152 2.31 -9.28 8.04
C TRP A 152 0.93 -9.62 8.60
N GLY A 153 0.26 -8.65 9.24
CA GLY A 153 -1.08 -8.82 9.80
C GLY A 153 -2.09 -9.28 8.76
N VAL A 154 -2.12 -8.63 7.59
CA VAL A 154 -3.07 -8.97 6.52
C VAL A 154 -2.79 -10.37 5.94
N ARG A 155 -1.52 -10.71 5.71
CA ARG A 155 -1.13 -12.04 5.19
C ARG A 155 -1.44 -13.16 6.18
N ALA A 156 -1.24 -12.90 7.46
CA ALA A 156 -1.49 -13.86 8.51
C ALA A 156 -2.96 -14.30 8.58
N ILE A 157 -3.92 -13.48 8.12
CA ILE A 157 -5.35 -13.84 8.10
C ILE A 157 -5.58 -15.12 7.28
N PHE A 158 -4.93 -15.26 6.11
CA PHE A 158 -5.09 -16.43 5.26
C PHE A 158 -4.48 -17.68 5.90
N ALA A 159 -3.25 -17.59 6.42
CA ALA A 159 -2.56 -18.72 7.04
C ALA A 159 -3.21 -19.15 8.37
N ILE A 160 -3.58 -18.18 9.22
CA ILE A 160 -4.22 -18.45 10.52
C ILE A 160 -5.62 -19.03 10.32
N SER A 161 -6.44 -18.50 9.41
CA SER A 161 -7.78 -19.06 9.18
C SER A 161 -7.71 -20.48 8.61
N ALA A 162 -6.76 -20.77 7.71
CA ALA A 162 -6.50 -22.12 7.22
C ALA A 162 -6.08 -23.06 8.36
N LEU A 163 -5.16 -22.62 9.23
CA LEU A 163 -4.74 -23.39 10.41
C LEU A 163 -5.92 -23.69 11.34
N ILE A 164 -6.74 -22.68 11.65
CA ILE A 164 -7.92 -22.86 12.51
C ILE A 164 -8.90 -23.85 11.88
N ALA A 165 -9.13 -23.79 10.55
CA ALA A 165 -10.00 -24.76 9.88
C ALA A 165 -9.47 -26.19 9.96
N VAL A 166 -8.16 -26.40 9.77
CA VAL A 166 -7.54 -27.73 9.94
C VAL A 166 -7.71 -28.23 11.37
N VAL A 167 -7.42 -27.41 12.38
CA VAL A 167 -7.57 -27.77 13.80
C VAL A 167 -9.04 -28.05 14.13
N ALA A 168 -9.96 -27.20 13.67
CA ALA A 168 -11.39 -27.36 13.90
C ALA A 168 -11.95 -28.65 13.30
N SER A 169 -11.42 -29.10 12.15
CA SER A 169 -11.86 -30.35 11.52
C SER A 169 -11.65 -31.58 12.43
N LEU A 170 -10.61 -31.57 13.28
CA LEU A 170 -10.34 -32.63 14.25
C LEU A 170 -11.40 -32.69 15.37
N GLY A 171 -12.01 -31.55 15.70
CA GLY A 171 -13.07 -31.44 16.71
C GLY A 171 -14.46 -31.86 16.22
N VAL A 172 -14.69 -31.90 14.90
CA VAL A 172 -16.00 -32.28 14.33
C VAL A 172 -16.22 -33.78 14.39
N ARG A 173 -15.30 -34.56 13.80
CA ARG A 173 -15.31 -36.03 13.79
C ARG A 173 -13.93 -36.52 13.33
N PRO A 174 -13.39 -37.62 13.88
CA PRO A 174 -12.14 -38.18 13.40
C PRO A 174 -12.24 -38.52 11.90
N PRO A 175 -11.22 -38.13 11.11
CA PRO A 175 -11.20 -38.38 9.68
C PRO A 175 -11.12 -39.88 9.41
N HIS A 176 -11.96 -40.38 8.49
CA HIS A 176 -12.00 -41.78 8.09
C HIS A 176 -12.07 -41.88 6.57
N GLY A 177 -11.48 -42.94 6.02
CA GLY A 177 -11.47 -43.23 4.59
C GLY A 177 -10.98 -42.05 3.73
N PRO A 178 -11.75 -41.60 2.71
CA PRO A 178 -11.32 -40.57 1.77
C PRO A 178 -11.08 -39.20 2.41
N VAL A 179 -11.67 -38.92 3.57
CA VAL A 179 -11.48 -37.64 4.29
C VAL A 179 -10.03 -37.47 4.76
N ILE A 180 -9.29 -38.57 4.98
CA ILE A 180 -7.88 -38.51 5.37
C ILE A 180 -7.05 -37.86 4.25
N ALA A 181 -7.33 -38.19 2.99
CA ALA A 181 -6.62 -37.59 1.85
C ALA A 181 -6.88 -36.08 1.76
N LEU A 182 -8.12 -35.64 1.97
CA LEU A 182 -8.48 -34.22 2.04
C LEU A 182 -7.80 -33.51 3.21
N PHE A 183 -7.70 -34.18 4.37
CA PHE A 183 -7.02 -33.63 5.54
C PHE A 183 -5.52 -33.42 5.27
N VAL A 184 -4.84 -34.41 4.69
CA VAL A 184 -3.42 -34.29 4.31
C VAL A 184 -3.23 -33.17 3.30
N LEU A 185 -4.09 -33.09 2.28
CA LEU A 185 -4.05 -32.00 1.30
C LEU A 185 -4.22 -30.62 1.98
N ALA A 186 -5.19 -30.49 2.89
CA ALA A 186 -5.42 -29.26 3.63
C ALA A 186 -4.22 -28.86 4.51
N CYS A 187 -3.55 -29.82 5.15
CA CYS A 187 -2.30 -29.58 5.89
C CYS A 187 -1.18 -29.09 4.97
N LEU A 188 -0.99 -29.72 3.80
CA LEU A 188 0.01 -29.29 2.82
C LEU A 188 -0.28 -27.87 2.31
N VAL A 189 -1.54 -27.57 1.98
CA VAL A 189 -1.97 -26.24 1.55
C VAL A 189 -1.71 -25.20 2.65
N THR A 190 -2.02 -25.53 3.91
CA THR A 190 -1.76 -24.64 5.05
C THR A 190 -0.25 -24.41 5.22
N ALA A 191 0.57 -25.46 5.08
CA ALA A 191 2.03 -25.34 5.12
C ALA A 191 2.56 -24.45 3.99
N VAL A 192 2.03 -24.58 2.77
CA VAL A 192 2.36 -23.70 1.63
C VAL A 192 1.97 -22.25 1.92
N LEU A 193 0.80 -21.99 2.51
CA LEU A 193 0.38 -20.64 2.90
C LEU A 193 1.32 -20.01 3.93
N PHE A 194 1.73 -20.77 4.94
CA PHE A 194 2.75 -20.31 5.89
C PHE A 194 4.07 -20.04 5.19
N TRP A 195 4.54 -20.99 4.38
CA TRP A 195 5.78 -20.84 3.62
C TRP A 195 5.76 -19.59 2.75
N LEU A 196 4.71 -19.35 1.97
CA LEU A 196 4.55 -18.14 1.16
C LEU A 196 4.55 -16.87 2.02
N SER A 197 3.85 -16.90 3.15
CA SER A 197 3.82 -15.75 4.08
C SER A 197 5.21 -15.42 4.64
N PHE A 198 6.04 -16.43 4.92
CA PHE A 198 7.38 -16.26 5.47
C PHE A 198 8.46 -15.96 4.42
N THR A 199 8.42 -16.65 3.28
CA THR A 199 9.47 -16.57 2.26
C THR A 199 9.32 -15.39 1.34
N TRP A 200 8.11 -14.84 1.18
CA TRP A 200 7.89 -13.64 0.41
C TRP A 200 8.37 -12.41 1.18
N LYS A 201 9.69 -12.26 1.25
CA LYS A 201 10.34 -10.98 1.49
C LYS A 201 10.14 -10.15 0.23
N GLU A 202 9.28 -9.14 0.32
CA GLU A 202 9.26 -8.11 -0.73
C GLU A 202 10.67 -7.57 -0.91
N GLY A 203 11.13 -7.61 -2.15
CA GLY A 203 12.46 -7.16 -2.58
C GLY A 203 12.62 -5.64 -2.49
N SER A 204 12.32 -5.05 -1.34
CA SER A 204 12.51 -3.61 -1.08
C SER A 204 13.99 -3.21 -0.99
N SER A 205 14.93 -4.15 -1.19
CA SER A 205 16.37 -3.90 -1.02
C SER A 205 17.13 -3.68 -2.33
N GLY A 206 16.46 -3.76 -3.50
CA GLY A 206 17.15 -3.65 -4.79
C GLY A 206 17.48 -2.22 -5.25
N HIS A 207 16.82 -1.20 -4.68
CA HIS A 207 16.95 0.18 -5.17
C HIS A 207 17.77 1.12 -4.29
N ASP A 208 18.06 0.74 -3.03
CA ASP A 208 18.95 1.52 -2.17
C ASP A 208 20.45 1.32 -2.51
N ALA A 209 20.81 0.22 -3.18
CA ALA A 209 22.20 -0.04 -3.56
C ALA A 209 22.74 0.89 -4.67
N ARG A 210 21.90 1.75 -5.27
CA ARG A 210 22.28 2.64 -6.37
C ARG A 210 22.36 4.12 -5.99
N ARG A 211 22.10 4.51 -4.74
CA ARG A 211 22.43 5.86 -4.23
C ARG A 211 23.86 5.86 -3.72
N LYS A 212 24.84 5.99 -4.63
CA LYS A 212 26.15 6.49 -4.20
C LYS A 212 25.95 7.92 -3.69
N PRO A 213 26.53 8.30 -2.54
CA PRO A 213 26.50 9.69 -2.10
C PRO A 213 27.08 10.56 -3.23
N VAL A 214 26.31 11.54 -3.67
CA VAL A 214 26.85 12.59 -4.54
C VAL A 214 27.87 13.33 -3.67
N PRO A 215 29.16 13.40 -4.06
CA PRO A 215 30.14 14.14 -3.30
C PRO A 215 29.71 15.61 -3.25
N ASP A 216 29.75 16.19 -2.05
CA ASP A 216 29.51 17.62 -1.85
C ASP A 216 30.67 18.38 -2.53
N GLU A 217 30.39 19.04 -3.66
CA GLU A 217 31.28 20.05 -4.29
C GLU A 217 31.06 21.43 -3.68
#